data_AF-A0A976DHT2-F1
#
_entry.id   AF-A0A976DHT2-F1
#
_cell.length_a   1.000
_cell.length_b   1.000
_cell.length_c   1.000
_cell.angle_alpha   90.00
_cell.angle_beta   90.00
_cell.angle_gamma   90.00
#
_symmetry.space_group_name_H-M   'P 1'
#
loop_
_entity.id
_entity.type
_entity.pdbx_description
1 polymer ?
#
loop_
_entity_poly.entity_id
_entity_poly.type
_entity_poly.pdbx_seq_one_letter_code
_entity_poly.pdbx_strand_id
1 'polypeptide(L)'
;MSDLASKIALIQGRPALKVEQLATLFDSTMAANISVFDLDARLLYVNDLFARSFKRPPSELVGKTLYELYAESHIAQFRPYLERVLAGEAVNYERLSQVVDTTGVWYTVALTPWRDESGTVIGGAQVSMRVHEMKAALESLRVAQERLASHMNNSPLVAIELDAALNVSQCGVQAFDLIGIPPEQIVGRSLLQEMRDRGEQGEPLADALQRLQSGAEVRNRVEVALSHVNGKTVYTEWFNSALTDANGRVSSIMSLVQDVTARTLADVQLRRFVTHDTLTGLHNRRGLTERLNQCIVHYRRADIPLALMFIDLDGFKQVNDLHGHGAGDELLCEVARRLLAVVRGADLVARIGGDEFVVLVERDATLDAVNTLGSRILRALEAPCGFTGGAARVGASIGVAMCPPGTADAVELMRAADSAMYQAKRAGKGRVVYANLSLAASARTT
;
A
#
# COMPACT_ATOMS: atom_id res chain seq x y z
N MET A 1 -79.17 0.46 1.24
CA MET A 1 -78.81 -0.78 1.96
C MET A 1 -79.34 -2.05 1.27
N SER A 2 -79.37 -2.14 -0.07
CA SER A 2 -79.81 -3.38 -0.75
C SER A 2 -79.14 -3.72 -2.09
N ASP A 3 -77.99 -3.14 -2.45
CA ASP A 3 -77.43 -3.39 -3.79
C ASP A 3 -75.90 -3.59 -3.86
N LEU A 4 -75.20 -3.69 -2.72
CA LEU A 4 -73.78 -4.07 -2.69
C LEU A 4 -73.56 -5.54 -2.32
N ALA A 5 -74.62 -6.26 -1.93
CA ALA A 5 -74.55 -7.66 -1.50
C ALA A 5 -74.66 -8.67 -2.67
N SER A 6 -74.98 -8.23 -3.89
CA SER A 6 -75.42 -9.13 -4.96
C SER A 6 -74.51 -9.25 -6.18
N LYS A 7 -73.36 -8.57 -6.24
CA LYS A 7 -72.46 -8.59 -7.44
C LYS A 7 -71.01 -9.05 -7.16
N ILE A 8 -70.83 -10.06 -6.31
CA ILE A 8 -69.61 -10.91 -6.37
C ILE A 8 -70.05 -12.36 -6.54
N ALA A 9 -70.63 -12.64 -7.71
CA ALA A 9 -70.97 -13.99 -8.11
C ALA A 9 -69.74 -14.67 -8.75
N LEU A 10 -69.33 -15.77 -8.12
CA LEU A 10 -68.55 -16.90 -8.63
C LEU A 10 -67.15 -16.64 -9.23
N ILE A 11 -66.13 -16.90 -8.42
CA ILE A 11 -64.91 -17.58 -8.90
C ILE A 11 -64.96 -19.01 -8.35
N GLN A 12 -65.28 -19.97 -9.22
CA GLN A 12 -65.02 -21.42 -9.06
C GLN A 12 -65.38 -22.05 -7.70
N GLY A 13 -66.67 -22.11 -7.37
CA GLY A 13 -67.18 -23.03 -6.33
C GLY A 13 -66.68 -22.80 -4.90
N ARG A 14 -66.01 -21.67 -4.61
CA ARG A 14 -65.64 -21.25 -3.27
C ARG A 14 -66.60 -20.17 -2.77
N PRO A 15 -66.98 -20.16 -1.48
CA PRO A 15 -67.84 -19.12 -0.93
C PRO A 15 -67.19 -17.74 -1.14
N ALA A 16 -67.99 -16.75 -1.54
CA ALA A 16 -67.53 -15.38 -1.70
C ALA A 16 -66.91 -14.90 -0.38
N LEU A 17 -65.70 -14.35 -0.44
CA LEU A 17 -65.02 -13.76 0.71
C LEU A 17 -65.88 -12.62 1.25
N LYS A 18 -66.30 -12.72 2.51
CA LYS A 18 -66.97 -11.61 3.19
C LYS A 18 -65.99 -10.44 3.33
N VAL A 19 -66.49 -9.21 3.36
CA VAL A 19 -65.68 -7.99 3.55
C VAL A 19 -64.78 -8.11 4.80
N GLU A 20 -65.30 -8.72 5.86
CA GLU A 20 -64.58 -9.03 7.09
C GLU A 20 -63.40 -10.00 6.88
N GLN A 21 -63.51 -10.95 5.94
CA GLN A 21 -62.43 -11.88 5.63
C GLN A 21 -61.33 -11.24 4.76
N LEU A 22 -61.70 -10.32 3.86
CA LEU A 22 -60.74 -9.51 3.11
C LEU A 22 -59.95 -8.57 4.05
N ALA A 23 -60.63 -7.94 5.01
CA ALA A 23 -60.00 -7.14 6.05
C ALA A 23 -58.95 -7.92 6.85
N THR A 24 -59.30 -9.11 7.35
CA THR A 24 -58.38 -9.96 8.12
C THR A 24 -57.21 -10.47 7.28
N LEU A 25 -57.41 -10.71 5.98
CA LEU A 25 -56.34 -11.08 5.05
C LEU A 25 -55.33 -9.95 4.89
N PHE A 26 -55.77 -8.71 4.68
CA PHE A 26 -54.86 -7.57 4.56
C PHE A 26 -54.11 -7.26 5.87
N ASP A 27 -54.79 -7.44 7.02
CA ASP A 27 -54.17 -7.26 8.34
C ASP A 27 -53.08 -8.28 8.64
N SER A 28 -53.26 -9.53 8.21
CA SER A 28 -52.33 -10.64 8.50
C SER A 28 -51.19 -10.78 7.50
N THR A 29 -51.37 -10.32 6.25
CA THR A 29 -50.37 -10.56 5.17
C THR A 29 -49.52 -9.35 4.80
N MET A 30 -50.01 -8.10 4.96
CA MET A 30 -49.28 -6.91 4.46
C MET A 30 -48.90 -5.89 5.54
N ALA A 31 -49.31 -6.09 6.80
CA ALA A 31 -49.06 -5.15 7.90
C ALA A 31 -49.28 -3.67 7.50
N ALA A 32 -50.32 -3.43 6.69
CA ALA A 32 -50.63 -2.12 6.13
C ALA A 32 -51.81 -1.49 6.87
N ASN A 33 -51.73 -0.19 7.18
CA ASN A 33 -52.89 0.53 7.69
C ASN A 33 -53.82 0.84 6.52
N ILE A 34 -55.10 0.52 6.66
CA ILE A 34 -56.11 0.75 5.63
C ILE A 34 -57.21 1.63 6.21
N SER A 35 -57.60 2.66 5.46
CA SER A 35 -58.80 3.45 5.74
C SER A 35 -59.57 3.77 4.46
N VAL A 36 -60.89 3.90 4.56
CA VAL A 36 -61.77 4.36 3.47
C VAL A 36 -62.58 5.52 4.00
N PHE A 37 -62.71 6.57 3.21
CA PHE A 37 -63.39 7.80 3.59
C PHE A 37 -64.29 8.33 2.47
N ASP A 38 -65.29 9.13 2.83
CA ASP A 38 -66.21 9.81 1.91
C ASP A 38 -65.63 11.15 1.38
N LEU A 39 -66.44 11.90 0.61
CA LEU A 39 -66.05 13.19 0.03
C LEU A 39 -65.69 14.26 1.08
N ASP A 40 -66.21 14.15 2.30
CA ASP A 40 -65.91 15.05 3.42
C ASP A 40 -64.72 14.55 4.27
N ALA A 41 -63.99 13.56 3.77
CA ALA A 41 -62.91 12.86 4.47
C ALA A 41 -63.36 12.19 5.78
N ARG A 42 -64.64 11.82 5.89
CA ARG A 42 -65.18 11.06 7.02
C ARG A 42 -64.87 9.58 6.84
N LEU A 43 -64.31 8.98 7.86
CA LEU A 43 -63.93 7.56 7.84
C LEU A 43 -65.18 6.67 7.80
N LEU A 44 -65.29 5.88 6.75
CA LEU A 44 -66.34 4.86 6.57
C LEU A 44 -65.85 3.49 7.03
N TYR A 45 -64.54 3.25 6.92
CA TYR A 45 -63.91 2.00 7.32
C TYR A 45 -62.46 2.25 7.72
N VAL A 46 -61.99 1.52 8.72
CA VAL A 46 -60.58 1.41 9.10
C VAL A 46 -60.30 -0.03 9.53
N ASN A 47 -59.08 -0.52 9.26
CA ASN A 47 -58.65 -1.81 9.80
C ASN A 47 -58.08 -1.69 11.22
N ASP A 48 -57.88 -2.82 11.90
CA ASP A 48 -57.40 -2.84 13.29
C ASP A 48 -55.99 -2.26 13.41
N LEU A 49 -55.17 -2.38 12.36
CA LEU A 49 -53.82 -1.81 12.37
C LEU A 49 -53.84 -0.28 12.31
N PHE A 50 -54.69 0.31 11.46
CA PHE A 50 -54.93 1.74 11.43
C PHE A 50 -55.45 2.22 12.80
N ALA A 51 -56.45 1.54 13.35
CA ALA A 51 -57.05 1.92 14.63
C ALA A 51 -56.05 1.86 15.80
N ARG A 52 -55.19 0.83 15.84
CA ARG A 52 -54.07 0.71 16.79
C ARG A 52 -53.10 1.88 16.73
N SER A 53 -52.87 2.46 15.56
CA SER A 53 -52.02 3.65 15.41
C SER A 53 -52.55 4.86 16.18
N PHE A 54 -53.86 4.93 16.44
CA PHE A 54 -54.51 5.97 17.25
C PHE A 54 -54.83 5.52 18.68
N LYS A 55 -54.41 4.31 19.08
CA LYS A 55 -54.72 3.68 20.39
C LYS A 55 -56.23 3.68 20.70
N ARG A 56 -57.08 3.52 19.67
CA ARG A 56 -58.56 3.49 19.77
C ARG A 56 -59.13 2.32 18.98
N PRO A 57 -60.31 1.78 19.33
CA PRO A 57 -60.97 0.75 18.54
C PRO A 57 -61.54 1.34 17.22
N PRO A 58 -61.68 0.54 16.14
CA PRO A 58 -62.26 1.01 14.87
C PRO A 58 -63.62 1.71 15.02
N SER A 59 -64.48 1.22 15.92
CA SER A 59 -65.82 1.77 16.18
C SER A 59 -65.82 3.23 16.67
N GLU A 60 -64.74 3.69 17.30
CA GLU A 60 -64.60 5.08 17.75
C GLU A 60 -64.00 6.02 16.69
N LEU A 61 -63.46 5.45 15.61
CA LEU A 61 -62.82 6.20 14.52
C LEU A 61 -63.73 6.31 13.30
N VAL A 62 -64.52 5.28 13.00
CA VAL A 62 -65.54 5.33 11.96
C VAL A 62 -66.56 6.42 12.30
N GLY A 63 -66.85 7.27 11.32
CA GLY A 63 -67.70 8.44 11.47
C GLY A 63 -66.97 9.73 11.85
N LYS A 64 -65.69 9.69 12.25
CA LYS A 64 -64.86 10.90 12.45
C LYS A 64 -64.20 11.32 11.14
N THR A 65 -63.88 12.60 11.01
CA THR A 65 -63.12 13.10 9.85
C THR A 65 -61.62 12.90 10.07
N LEU A 66 -60.85 12.71 8.98
CA LEU A 66 -59.38 12.69 9.07
C LEU A 66 -58.85 13.99 9.71
N TYR A 67 -59.56 15.12 9.53
CA TYR A 67 -59.22 16.40 10.15
C TYR A 67 -59.42 16.45 11.67
N GLU A 68 -60.32 15.62 12.22
CA GLU A 68 -60.50 15.49 13.68
C GLU A 68 -59.44 14.59 14.33
N LEU A 69 -58.77 13.75 13.54
CA LEU A 69 -57.85 12.74 14.05
C LEU A 69 -56.38 13.17 14.04
N TYR A 70 -56.01 14.11 13.16
CA TYR A 70 -54.64 14.57 12.99
C TYR A 70 -54.48 16.02 13.46
N ALA A 71 -53.31 16.37 13.99
CA ALA A 71 -52.97 17.76 14.26
C ALA A 71 -52.83 18.58 12.96
N GLU A 72 -53.05 19.90 13.02
CA GLU A 72 -53.02 20.79 11.84
C GLU A 72 -51.71 20.69 11.04
N SER A 73 -50.58 20.52 11.72
CA SER A 73 -49.26 20.34 11.08
C SER A 73 -49.15 19.05 10.25
N HIS A 74 -49.86 17.99 10.64
CA HIS A 74 -49.96 16.75 9.86
C HIS A 74 -50.99 16.87 8.75
N ILE A 75 -52.13 17.53 9.01
CA ILE A 75 -53.16 17.80 8.01
C ILE A 75 -52.56 18.55 6.82
N ALA A 76 -51.75 19.58 7.09
CA ALA A 76 -51.08 20.36 6.05
C ALA A 76 -50.21 19.49 5.12
N GLN A 77 -49.61 18.40 5.62
CA GLN A 77 -48.76 17.53 4.82
C GLN A 77 -49.55 16.61 3.88
N PHE A 78 -50.74 16.16 4.27
CA PHE A 78 -51.53 15.23 3.45
C PHE A 78 -52.71 15.87 2.69
N ARG A 79 -53.16 17.07 3.09
CA ARG A 79 -54.29 17.78 2.46
C ARG A 79 -54.15 17.91 0.93
N PRO A 80 -52.99 18.29 0.36
CA PRO A 80 -52.85 18.40 -1.10
C PRO A 80 -53.06 17.07 -1.83
N TYR A 81 -52.67 15.96 -1.21
CA TYR A 81 -52.82 14.62 -1.79
C TYR A 81 -54.27 14.13 -1.67
N LEU A 82 -54.95 14.47 -0.57
CA LEU A 82 -56.35 14.16 -0.36
C LEU A 82 -57.25 14.89 -1.39
N GLU A 83 -57.00 16.17 -1.63
CA GLU A 83 -57.71 16.96 -2.64
C GLU A 83 -57.53 16.37 -4.06
N ARG A 84 -56.32 15.95 -4.42
CA ARG A 84 -56.03 15.28 -5.71
C ARG A 84 -56.80 13.97 -5.87
N VAL A 85 -56.91 13.19 -4.80
CA VAL A 85 -57.64 11.90 -4.81
C VAL A 85 -59.13 12.11 -4.95
N LEU A 86 -59.68 13.10 -4.26
CA LEU A 86 -61.09 13.46 -4.39
C LEU A 86 -61.41 14.07 -5.77
N ALA A 87 -60.42 14.71 -6.42
CA ALA A 87 -60.51 15.12 -7.83
C ALA A 87 -60.38 13.93 -8.81
N GLY A 88 -60.11 12.71 -8.32
CA GLY A 88 -60.08 11.48 -9.09
C GLY A 88 -58.70 10.99 -9.51
N GLU A 89 -57.61 11.56 -8.98
CA GLU A 89 -56.23 11.15 -9.24
C GLU A 89 -55.72 10.15 -8.19
N ALA A 90 -55.21 8.99 -8.61
CA ALA A 90 -54.50 8.10 -7.68
C ALA A 90 -53.11 8.67 -7.37
N VAL A 91 -52.78 8.83 -6.09
CA VAL A 91 -51.50 9.44 -5.66
C VAL A 91 -50.76 8.54 -4.69
N ASN A 92 -49.45 8.47 -4.88
CA ASN A 92 -48.52 7.79 -3.98
C ASN A 92 -47.54 8.82 -3.44
N TYR A 93 -47.32 8.83 -2.14
CA TYR A 93 -46.37 9.74 -1.50
C TYR A 93 -45.81 9.13 -0.22
N GLU A 94 -44.71 9.70 0.25
CA GLU A 94 -44.08 9.28 1.50
C GLU A 94 -44.19 10.39 2.52
N ARG A 95 -44.45 10.03 3.78
CA ARG A 95 -44.52 10.99 4.88
C ARG A 95 -43.92 10.44 6.16
N LEU A 96 -43.36 11.35 6.96
CA LEU A 96 -42.97 11.08 8.34
C LEU A 96 -44.20 11.29 9.23
N SER A 97 -44.71 10.22 9.82
CA SER A 97 -45.89 10.25 10.68
C SER A 97 -45.48 10.25 12.14
N GLN A 98 -45.94 11.23 12.92
CA GLN A 98 -45.70 11.34 14.39
C GLN A 98 -46.98 11.07 15.19
N VAL A 99 -47.82 10.14 14.74
CA VAL A 99 -49.24 10.08 15.16
C VAL A 99 -49.46 9.81 16.65
N VAL A 100 -48.52 9.19 17.39
CA VAL A 100 -48.67 9.07 18.87
C VAL A 100 -47.35 9.05 19.67
N ASP A 101 -46.21 8.68 19.09
CA ASP A 101 -44.92 8.70 19.81
C ASP A 101 -43.92 9.64 19.11
N THR A 102 -43.09 10.32 19.91
CA THR A 102 -42.19 11.43 19.52
C THR A 102 -41.08 11.06 18.54
N THR A 103 -40.98 9.81 18.12
CA THR A 103 -40.06 9.33 17.09
C THR A 103 -40.82 9.17 15.77
N GLY A 104 -40.58 10.08 14.82
CA GLY A 104 -41.23 10.03 13.51
C GLY A 104 -40.95 8.71 12.78
N VAL A 105 -42.00 8.04 12.32
CA VAL A 105 -41.90 6.80 11.55
C VAL A 105 -42.24 7.09 10.09
N TRP A 106 -41.42 6.60 9.16
CA TRP A 106 -41.66 6.76 7.73
C TRP A 106 -42.74 5.80 7.23
N TYR A 107 -43.73 6.35 6.52
CA TYR A 107 -44.76 5.59 5.82
C TYR A 107 -44.79 5.95 4.35
N THR A 108 -44.94 4.94 3.50
CA THR A 108 -45.39 5.11 2.11
C THR A 108 -46.91 5.00 2.11
N VAL A 109 -47.59 6.01 1.56
CA VAL A 109 -49.06 6.13 1.53
C VAL A 109 -49.52 6.12 0.08
N ALA A 110 -50.39 5.18 -0.24
CA ALA A 110 -51.16 5.15 -1.47
C ALA A 110 -52.58 5.62 -1.18
N LEU A 111 -53.05 6.61 -1.94
CA LEU A 111 -54.43 7.07 -1.92
C LEU A 111 -55.04 6.83 -3.31
N THR A 112 -56.18 6.13 -3.33
CA THR A 112 -56.87 5.75 -4.56
C THR A 112 -58.31 6.27 -4.52
N PRO A 113 -58.81 6.93 -5.57
CA PRO A 113 -60.20 7.38 -5.61
C PRO A 113 -61.16 6.19 -5.59
N TRP A 114 -62.18 6.28 -4.75
CA TRP A 114 -63.28 5.32 -4.74
C TRP A 114 -64.41 5.86 -5.62
N ARG A 115 -64.83 5.09 -6.61
CA ARG A 115 -65.83 5.47 -7.61
C ARG A 115 -67.07 4.58 -7.52
N ASP A 116 -68.24 5.15 -7.80
CA ASP A 116 -69.49 4.42 -7.95
C ASP A 116 -69.61 3.74 -9.34
N GLU A 117 -70.73 3.04 -9.59
CA GLU A 117 -70.98 2.35 -10.88
C GLU A 117 -71.01 3.32 -12.09
N SER A 118 -71.23 4.63 -11.86
CA SER A 118 -71.24 5.66 -12.90
C SER A 118 -69.84 6.25 -13.19
N GLY A 119 -68.83 5.86 -12.41
CA GLY A 119 -67.47 6.41 -12.49
C GLY A 119 -67.28 7.71 -11.70
N THR A 120 -68.29 8.18 -10.99
CA THR A 120 -68.22 9.38 -10.14
C THR A 120 -67.45 9.06 -8.87
N VAL A 121 -66.53 9.95 -8.46
CA VAL A 121 -65.77 9.78 -7.21
C VAL A 121 -66.72 10.01 -6.03
N ILE A 122 -66.81 9.02 -5.14
CA ILE A 122 -67.65 9.04 -3.93
C ILE A 122 -66.82 9.03 -2.63
N GLY A 123 -65.49 8.99 -2.75
CA GLY A 123 -64.57 8.98 -1.62
C GLY A 123 -63.17 8.55 -2.02
N GLY A 124 -62.38 8.09 -1.06
CA GLY A 124 -61.03 7.57 -1.29
C GLY A 124 -60.69 6.42 -0.35
N ALA A 125 -59.78 5.57 -0.82
CA ALA A 125 -59.17 4.50 -0.04
C ALA A 125 -57.69 4.81 0.17
N GLN A 126 -57.22 4.59 1.39
CA GLN A 126 -55.85 4.84 1.83
C GLN A 126 -55.23 3.53 2.28
N VAL A 127 -54.03 3.24 1.77
CA VAL A 127 -53.17 2.17 2.27
C VAL A 127 -51.85 2.80 2.67
N SER A 128 -51.34 2.50 3.85
CA SER A 128 -50.00 2.94 4.25
C SER A 128 -49.19 1.82 4.86
N MET A 129 -47.94 1.72 4.45
CA MET A 129 -46.99 0.72 4.93
C MET A 129 -45.82 1.43 5.60
N ARG A 130 -45.36 0.86 6.71
CA ARG A 130 -44.19 1.36 7.43
C ARG A 130 -42.92 0.98 6.66
N VAL A 131 -42.05 1.95 6.37
CA VAL A 131 -40.78 1.75 5.64
C VAL A 131 -39.54 2.22 6.41
N HIS A 132 -39.69 2.50 7.70
CA HIS A 132 -38.64 3.10 8.54
C HIS A 132 -37.38 2.24 8.65
N GLU A 133 -37.51 0.93 8.90
CA GLU A 133 -36.35 0.03 9.07
C GLU A 133 -35.51 -0.08 7.80
N MET A 134 -36.16 -0.25 6.64
CA MET A 134 -35.48 -0.27 5.34
C MET A 134 -34.75 1.04 5.07
N LYS A 135 -35.40 2.20 5.30
CA LYS A 135 -34.76 3.50 5.09
C LYS A 135 -33.59 3.74 6.04
N ALA A 136 -33.75 3.41 7.31
CA ALA A 136 -32.68 3.55 8.29
C ALA A 136 -31.48 2.66 7.94
N ALA A 137 -31.71 1.44 7.46
CA ALA A 137 -30.67 0.54 7.01
C ALA A 137 -29.95 1.05 5.74
N LEU A 138 -30.70 1.51 4.74
CA LEU A 138 -30.15 2.10 3.51
C LEU A 138 -29.30 3.34 3.80
N GLU A 139 -29.79 4.23 4.65
CA GLU A 139 -29.07 5.44 5.03
C GLU A 139 -27.82 5.10 5.87
N SER A 140 -27.93 4.15 6.79
CA SER A 140 -26.77 3.66 7.57
C SER A 140 -25.70 3.05 6.67
N LEU A 141 -26.10 2.31 5.64
CA LEU A 141 -25.19 1.76 4.63
C LEU A 141 -24.52 2.88 3.82
N ARG A 142 -25.29 3.87 3.36
CA ARG A 142 -24.77 5.03 2.63
C ARG A 142 -23.71 5.76 3.45
N VAL A 143 -24.03 6.09 4.71
CA VAL A 143 -23.10 6.77 5.63
C VAL A 143 -21.87 5.91 5.91
N ALA A 144 -22.03 4.60 6.09
CA ALA A 144 -20.90 3.69 6.27
C ALA A 144 -19.99 3.63 5.03
N GLN A 145 -20.57 3.58 3.83
CA GLN A 145 -19.82 3.61 2.57
C GLN A 145 -19.06 4.94 2.37
N GLU A 146 -19.70 6.07 2.65
CA GLU A 146 -19.06 7.40 2.58
C GLU A 146 -17.88 7.51 3.54
N ARG A 147 -18.02 7.00 4.76
CA ARG A 147 -16.93 6.95 5.73
C ARG A 147 -15.78 6.06 5.25
N LEU A 148 -16.06 4.86 4.75
CA LEU A 148 -15.03 3.96 4.22
C LEU A 148 -14.29 4.59 3.03
N ALA A 149 -15.02 5.18 2.08
CA ALA A 149 -14.44 5.88 0.93
C ALA A 149 -13.56 7.06 1.38
N SER A 150 -14.00 7.83 2.37
CA SER A 150 -13.18 8.92 2.94
C SER A 150 -11.90 8.41 3.58
N HIS A 151 -11.95 7.30 4.34
CA HIS A 151 -10.77 6.69 4.94
C HIS A 151 -9.80 6.13 3.88
N MET A 152 -10.33 5.52 2.81
CA MET A 152 -9.52 5.07 1.68
C MET A 152 -8.85 6.24 0.96
N ASN A 153 -9.56 7.35 0.75
CA ASN A 153 -9.00 8.52 0.07
C ASN A 153 -7.89 9.21 0.86
N ASN A 154 -7.96 9.19 2.19
CA ASN A 154 -6.91 9.72 3.07
C ASN A 154 -5.78 8.70 3.35
N SER A 155 -5.86 7.49 2.81
CA SER A 155 -4.79 6.50 2.93
C SER A 155 -3.65 6.84 1.97
N PRO A 156 -2.37 6.65 2.38
CA PRO A 156 -1.24 6.75 1.45
C PRO A 156 -1.15 5.54 0.50
N LEU A 157 -2.06 4.57 0.61
CA LEU A 157 -2.12 3.40 -0.27
C LEU A 157 -2.95 3.70 -1.52
N VAL A 158 -2.43 3.30 -2.67
CA VAL A 158 -3.18 3.28 -3.92
C VAL A 158 -4.01 1.99 -3.97
N ALA A 159 -5.32 2.11 -4.04
CA ALA A 159 -6.20 0.97 -4.28
C ALA A 159 -6.41 0.76 -5.77
N ILE A 160 -6.18 -0.46 -6.27
CA ILE A 160 -6.40 -0.86 -7.65
C ILE A 160 -7.24 -2.13 -7.64
N GLU A 161 -8.34 -2.13 -8.37
CA GLU A 161 -9.13 -3.34 -8.62
C GLU A 161 -8.87 -3.83 -10.04
N LEU A 162 -8.61 -5.13 -10.16
CA LEU A 162 -8.39 -5.84 -11.40
C LEU A 162 -9.55 -6.79 -11.66
N ASP A 163 -10.08 -6.81 -12.87
CA ASP A 163 -11.07 -7.79 -13.30
C ASP A 163 -10.46 -9.20 -13.44
N ALA A 164 -11.29 -10.19 -13.73
CA ALA A 164 -10.85 -11.57 -13.94
C ALA A 164 -9.87 -11.75 -15.12
N ALA A 165 -9.71 -10.77 -16.01
CA ALA A 165 -8.75 -10.75 -17.11
C ALA A 165 -7.50 -9.88 -16.80
N LEU A 166 -7.37 -9.40 -15.55
CA LEU A 166 -6.31 -8.52 -15.06
C LEU A 166 -6.29 -7.14 -15.73
N ASN A 167 -7.44 -6.67 -16.21
CA ASN A 167 -7.61 -5.26 -16.59
C ASN A 167 -8.02 -4.44 -15.38
N VAL A 168 -7.56 -3.20 -15.32
CA VAL A 168 -7.88 -2.28 -14.23
C VAL A 168 -9.36 -1.88 -14.30
N SER A 169 -10.19 -2.37 -13.40
CA SER A 169 -11.61 -2.02 -13.33
C SER A 169 -11.83 -0.74 -12.51
N GLN A 170 -11.06 -0.55 -11.44
CA GLN A 170 -11.07 0.65 -10.61
C GLN A 170 -9.66 1.02 -10.17
N CYS A 171 -9.41 2.31 -9.99
CA CYS A 171 -8.12 2.80 -9.55
C CYS A 171 -8.31 4.08 -8.72
N GLY A 172 -7.73 4.10 -7.52
CA GLY A 172 -7.76 5.23 -6.62
C GLY A 172 -7.00 6.44 -7.18
N VAL A 173 -7.43 7.64 -6.80
CA VAL A 173 -6.85 8.91 -7.28
C VAL A 173 -5.36 9.05 -6.95
N GLN A 174 -4.88 8.38 -5.91
CA GLN A 174 -3.48 8.38 -5.47
C GLN A 174 -2.53 7.71 -6.48
N ALA A 175 -3.07 6.96 -7.47
CA ALA A 175 -2.25 6.40 -8.54
C ALA A 175 -1.51 7.49 -9.33
N PHE A 176 -2.09 8.68 -9.45
CA PHE A 176 -1.43 9.80 -10.10
C PHE A 176 -0.16 10.22 -9.36
N ASP A 177 -0.17 10.27 -8.02
CA ASP A 177 1.02 10.64 -7.26
C ASP A 177 2.10 9.55 -7.32
N LEU A 178 1.70 8.29 -7.45
CA LEU A 178 2.61 7.15 -7.50
C LEU A 178 3.36 7.02 -8.83
N ILE A 179 2.65 7.10 -9.97
CA ILE A 179 3.22 6.84 -11.30
C ILE A 179 3.05 7.99 -12.29
N GLY A 180 2.31 9.05 -11.92
CA GLY A 180 2.08 10.25 -12.73
C GLY A 180 1.10 10.08 -13.87
N ILE A 181 0.25 9.05 -13.82
CA ILE A 181 -0.78 8.77 -14.82
C ILE A 181 -2.16 8.98 -14.19
N PRO A 182 -3.08 9.72 -14.83
CA PRO A 182 -4.45 9.82 -14.35
C PRO A 182 -5.15 8.46 -14.37
N PRO A 183 -5.92 8.09 -13.31
CA PRO A 183 -6.65 6.83 -13.25
C PRO A 183 -7.51 6.55 -14.51
N GLU A 184 -8.13 7.59 -15.06
CA GLU A 184 -8.98 7.52 -16.26
C GLU A 184 -8.25 6.96 -17.51
N GLN A 185 -6.92 7.09 -17.57
CA GLN A 185 -6.14 6.56 -18.68
C GLN A 185 -5.75 5.09 -18.50
N ILE A 186 -5.81 4.58 -17.27
CA ILE A 186 -5.41 3.21 -16.92
C ILE A 186 -6.64 2.29 -16.86
N VAL A 187 -7.78 2.80 -16.39
CA VAL A 187 -9.02 2.02 -16.29
C VAL A 187 -9.39 1.42 -17.64
N GLY A 188 -9.72 0.13 -17.63
CA GLY A 188 -10.04 -0.71 -18.80
C GLY A 188 -8.82 -1.32 -19.49
N ARG A 189 -7.59 -0.98 -19.09
CA ARG A 189 -6.36 -1.53 -19.69
C ARG A 189 -5.77 -2.65 -18.87
N SER A 190 -5.03 -3.52 -19.53
CA SER A 190 -4.24 -4.57 -18.86
C SER A 190 -3.06 -3.95 -18.12
N LEU A 191 -3.04 -4.13 -16.78
CA LEU A 191 -1.97 -3.61 -15.94
C LEU A 191 -0.59 -4.16 -16.35
N LEU A 192 -0.52 -5.47 -16.62
CA LEU A 192 0.73 -6.13 -17.00
C LEU A 192 1.23 -5.68 -18.37
N GLN A 193 0.33 -5.36 -19.31
CA GLN A 193 0.74 -4.83 -20.61
C GLN A 193 1.32 -3.42 -20.48
N GLU A 194 0.66 -2.54 -19.72
CA GLU A 194 1.14 -1.17 -19.46
C GLU A 194 2.54 -1.17 -18.82
N MET A 195 2.80 -2.08 -17.88
CA MET A 195 4.14 -2.24 -17.29
C MET A 195 5.19 -2.73 -18.30
N ARG A 196 4.82 -3.70 -19.17
CA ARG A 196 5.71 -4.19 -20.22
C ARG A 196 6.06 -3.12 -21.25
N ASP A 197 5.08 -2.32 -21.66
CA ASP A 197 5.26 -1.23 -22.62
C ASP A 197 6.23 -0.15 -22.09
N ARG A 198 6.36 -0.05 -20.76
CA ARG A 198 7.31 0.82 -20.04
C ARG A 198 8.68 0.18 -19.83
N GLY A 199 8.88 -1.08 -20.22
CA GLY A 199 10.12 -1.82 -20.01
C GLY A 199 10.38 -2.20 -18.55
N GLU A 200 9.34 -2.26 -17.72
CA GLU A 200 9.45 -2.60 -16.30
C GLU A 200 9.59 -4.12 -16.10
N GLN A 201 10.32 -4.54 -15.06
CA GLN A 201 10.39 -5.94 -14.65
C GLN A 201 9.11 -6.35 -13.91
N GLY A 202 8.02 -6.55 -14.67
CA GLY A 202 6.71 -6.93 -14.15
C GLY A 202 6.56 -8.41 -13.78
N GLU A 203 7.59 -9.24 -13.98
CA GLU A 203 7.52 -10.70 -13.72
C GLU A 203 7.08 -11.05 -12.28
N PRO A 204 7.61 -10.41 -11.21
CA PRO A 204 7.19 -10.73 -9.85
C PRO A 204 5.71 -10.44 -9.61
N LEU A 205 5.20 -9.35 -10.18
CA LEU A 205 3.78 -8.99 -10.06
C LEU A 205 2.90 -9.93 -10.89
N ALA A 206 3.32 -10.25 -12.12
CA ALA A 206 2.61 -11.17 -13.00
C ALA A 206 2.43 -12.54 -12.33
N ASP A 207 3.51 -13.09 -11.77
CA ASP A 207 3.49 -14.36 -11.04
C ASP A 207 2.56 -14.31 -9.82
N ALA A 208 2.61 -13.20 -9.06
CA ALA A 208 1.74 -13.01 -7.90
C ALA A 208 0.26 -12.93 -8.29
N LEU A 209 -0.09 -12.19 -9.35
CA LEU A 209 -1.46 -12.10 -9.84
C LEU A 209 -1.95 -13.44 -10.41
N GLN A 210 -1.09 -14.19 -11.10
CA GLN A 210 -1.43 -15.51 -11.64
C GLN A 210 -1.74 -16.54 -10.54
N ARG A 211 -0.97 -16.55 -9.44
CA ARG A 211 -1.26 -17.41 -8.27
C ARG A 211 -2.61 -17.10 -7.63
N LEU A 212 -3.03 -15.84 -7.63
CA LEU A 212 -4.36 -15.45 -7.17
C LEU A 212 -5.44 -15.87 -8.16
N GLN A 213 -5.26 -15.58 -9.44
CA GLN A 213 -6.24 -15.88 -10.49
C GLN A 213 -6.52 -17.38 -10.65
N SER A 214 -5.49 -18.21 -10.47
CA SER A 214 -5.60 -19.68 -10.46
C SER A 214 -6.23 -20.25 -9.19
N GLY A 215 -6.41 -19.43 -8.14
CA GLY A 215 -6.87 -19.88 -6.83
C GLY A 215 -5.82 -20.63 -6.00
N ALA A 216 -4.55 -20.64 -6.42
CA ALA A 216 -3.46 -21.21 -5.63
C ALA A 216 -3.22 -20.43 -4.33
N GLU A 217 -3.49 -19.12 -4.35
CA GLU A 217 -3.45 -18.23 -3.19
C GLU A 217 -4.72 -17.37 -3.14
N VAL A 218 -5.14 -16.99 -1.94
CA VAL A 218 -6.25 -16.03 -1.75
C VAL A 218 -5.73 -14.62 -1.49
N ARG A 219 -4.49 -14.52 -0.98
CA ARG A 219 -3.78 -13.26 -0.70
C ARG A 219 -2.29 -13.47 -0.86
N ASN A 220 -1.60 -12.44 -1.33
CA ASN A 220 -0.14 -12.42 -1.35
C ASN A 220 0.42 -11.00 -1.27
N ARG A 221 1.75 -10.94 -1.18
CA ARG A 221 2.51 -9.70 -1.12
C ARG A 221 3.70 -9.78 -2.04
N VAL A 222 3.99 -8.71 -2.76
CA VAL A 222 5.14 -8.63 -3.66
C VAL A 222 5.71 -7.21 -3.71
N GLU A 223 7.03 -7.10 -3.80
CA GLU A 223 7.72 -5.84 -4.03
C GLU A 223 8.07 -5.70 -5.51
N VAL A 224 7.82 -4.52 -6.08
CA VAL A 224 7.96 -4.25 -7.51
C VAL A 224 8.51 -2.85 -7.71
N ALA A 225 9.45 -2.70 -8.64
CA ALA A 225 9.91 -1.38 -9.07
C ALA A 225 9.11 -0.92 -10.30
N LEU A 226 8.47 0.24 -10.18
CA LEU A 226 7.72 0.90 -11.24
C LEU A 226 8.49 2.11 -11.77
N SER A 227 8.11 2.59 -12.95
CA SER A 227 8.62 3.83 -13.53
C SER A 227 7.55 4.91 -13.52
N HIS A 228 7.83 6.00 -12.81
CA HIS A 228 7.02 7.21 -12.91
C HIS A 228 7.19 7.83 -14.31
N VAL A 229 6.17 8.49 -14.85
CA VAL A 229 6.22 9.17 -16.17
C VAL A 229 7.34 10.22 -16.32
N ASN A 230 8.01 10.61 -15.24
CA ASN A 230 9.14 11.54 -15.24
C ASN A 230 10.50 10.83 -15.32
N GLY A 231 10.51 9.50 -15.45
CA GLY A 231 11.71 8.66 -15.52
C GLY A 231 12.29 8.23 -14.17
N LYS A 232 11.68 8.61 -13.04
CA LYS A 232 12.12 8.15 -11.71
C LYS A 232 11.63 6.73 -11.43
N THR A 233 12.50 5.91 -10.83
CA THR A 233 12.12 4.60 -10.27
C THR A 233 11.37 4.80 -8.96
N VAL A 234 10.23 4.12 -8.84
CA VAL A 234 9.39 4.10 -7.64
C VAL A 234 9.35 2.66 -7.13
N TYR A 235 9.83 2.44 -5.91
CA TYR A 235 9.76 1.12 -5.27
C TYR A 235 8.40 0.99 -4.60
N THR A 236 7.68 -0.07 -4.96
CA THR A 236 6.32 -0.30 -4.51
C THR A 236 6.17 -1.64 -3.85
N GLU A 237 5.28 -1.67 -2.86
CA GLU A 237 4.88 -2.88 -2.18
C GLU A 237 3.38 -3.11 -2.41
N TRP A 238 3.05 -4.29 -2.94
CA TRP A 238 1.72 -4.67 -3.34
C TRP A 238 1.15 -5.69 -2.35
N PHE A 239 -0.04 -5.41 -1.83
CA PHE A 239 -0.84 -6.32 -1.02
C PHE A 239 -2.08 -6.71 -1.82
N ASN A 240 -2.08 -7.93 -2.33
CA ASN A 240 -3.11 -8.40 -3.25
C ASN A 240 -4.04 -9.38 -2.55
N SER A 241 -5.34 -9.29 -2.82
CA SER A 241 -6.37 -10.19 -2.32
C SER A 241 -7.36 -10.52 -3.43
N ALA A 242 -7.60 -11.82 -3.64
CA ALA A 242 -8.61 -12.30 -4.58
C ALA A 242 -10.00 -12.20 -3.96
N LEU A 243 -10.96 -11.64 -4.70
CA LEU A 243 -12.38 -11.71 -4.41
C LEU A 243 -12.99 -12.81 -5.26
N THR A 244 -13.83 -13.63 -4.65
CA THR A 244 -14.50 -14.76 -5.32
C THR A 244 -16.00 -14.53 -5.42
N ASP A 245 -16.60 -15.02 -6.49
CA ASP A 245 -18.05 -15.11 -6.66
C ASP A 245 -18.69 -16.20 -5.77
N ALA A 246 -20.02 -16.33 -5.84
CA ALA A 246 -20.78 -17.35 -5.10
C ALA A 246 -20.43 -18.80 -5.49
N ASN A 247 -19.74 -19.01 -6.62
CA ASN A 247 -19.30 -20.31 -7.09
C ASN A 247 -17.83 -20.60 -6.73
N GLY A 248 -17.19 -19.73 -5.96
CA GLY A 248 -15.79 -19.85 -5.55
C GLY A 248 -14.77 -19.52 -6.65
N ARG A 249 -15.20 -18.90 -7.76
CA ARG A 249 -14.31 -18.46 -8.83
C ARG A 249 -13.85 -17.03 -8.57
N VAL A 250 -12.59 -16.73 -8.86
CA VAL A 250 -12.03 -15.38 -8.71
C VAL A 250 -12.77 -14.43 -9.65
N SER A 251 -13.45 -13.43 -9.09
CA SER A 251 -14.20 -12.41 -9.82
C SER A 251 -13.37 -11.15 -10.05
N SER A 252 -12.60 -10.73 -9.05
CA SER A 252 -11.67 -9.61 -9.12
C SER A 252 -10.49 -9.79 -8.17
N ILE A 253 -9.44 -8.99 -8.36
CA ILE A 253 -8.30 -8.90 -7.44
C ILE A 253 -8.20 -7.46 -6.97
N MET A 254 -8.22 -7.26 -5.66
CA MET A 254 -7.93 -5.97 -5.03
C MET A 254 -6.46 -5.90 -4.67
N SER A 255 -5.77 -4.89 -5.16
CA SER A 255 -4.38 -4.57 -4.89
C SER A 255 -4.29 -3.25 -4.14
N LEU A 256 -3.69 -3.29 -2.93
CA LEU A 256 -3.26 -2.08 -2.23
C LEU A 256 -1.77 -1.89 -2.48
N VAL A 257 -1.38 -0.73 -2.99
CA VAL A 257 0.00 -0.43 -3.38
C VAL A 257 0.55 0.68 -2.50
N GLN A 258 1.69 0.43 -1.88
CA GLN A 258 2.40 1.38 -1.04
C GLN A 258 3.68 1.85 -1.73
N ASP A 259 3.92 3.16 -1.79
CA ASP A 259 5.25 3.69 -2.12
C ASP A 259 6.20 3.47 -0.94
N VAL A 260 7.25 2.68 -1.18
CA VAL A 260 8.31 2.40 -0.22
C VAL A 260 9.66 2.99 -0.67
N THR A 261 9.68 3.86 -1.68
CA THR A 261 10.89 4.45 -2.28
C THR A 261 11.78 5.10 -1.23
N ALA A 262 11.23 5.98 -0.39
CA ALA A 262 12.01 6.67 0.65
C ALA A 262 12.67 5.68 1.62
N ARG A 263 11.94 4.63 2.01
CA ARG A 263 12.44 3.57 2.89
C ARG A 263 13.52 2.75 2.19
N THR A 264 13.28 2.30 0.96
CA THR A 264 14.24 1.50 0.19
C THR A 264 15.52 2.27 -0.06
N LEU A 265 15.44 3.56 -0.43
CA LEU A 265 16.61 4.40 -0.62
C LEU A 265 17.36 4.65 0.69
N ALA A 266 16.65 4.87 1.80
CA ALA A 266 17.27 5.00 3.12
C ALA A 266 17.99 3.70 3.52
N ASP A 267 17.39 2.53 3.30
CA ASP A 267 18.01 1.23 3.56
C ASP A 267 19.26 1.00 2.70
N VAL A 268 19.22 1.40 1.42
CA VAL A 268 20.41 1.35 0.53
C VAL A 268 21.51 2.29 1.02
N GLN A 269 21.16 3.52 1.42
CA GLN A 269 22.13 4.47 1.97
C GLN A 269 22.72 3.99 3.30
N LEU A 270 21.91 3.44 4.19
CA LEU A 270 22.35 2.82 5.45
C LEU A 270 23.31 1.65 5.18
N ARG A 271 22.97 0.77 4.23
CA ARG A 271 23.88 -0.32 3.81
C ARG A 271 25.21 0.20 3.26
N ARG A 272 25.21 1.35 2.59
CA ARG A 272 26.44 2.00 2.11
C ARG A 272 27.30 2.49 3.28
N PHE A 273 26.72 3.12 4.31
CA PHE A 273 27.46 3.52 5.52
C PHE A 273 28.01 2.33 6.32
N VAL A 274 27.33 1.20 6.29
CA VAL A 274 27.81 -0.03 6.96
C VAL A 274 29.10 -0.55 6.32
N THR A 275 29.33 -0.31 5.02
CA THR A 275 30.44 -0.91 4.24
C THR A 275 31.45 0.11 3.71
N HIS A 276 31.22 1.41 3.87
CA HIS A 276 32.09 2.48 3.40
C HIS A 276 32.49 3.44 4.53
N ASP A 277 33.66 4.06 4.41
CA ASP A 277 34.17 5.10 5.29
C ASP A 277 33.50 6.42 4.95
N THR A 278 32.92 7.09 5.95
CA THR A 278 32.11 8.31 5.73
C THR A 278 32.93 9.52 5.31
N LEU A 279 34.22 9.56 5.66
CA LEU A 279 35.10 10.66 5.30
C LEU A 279 35.61 10.50 3.86
N THR A 280 36.21 9.36 3.55
CA THR A 280 36.91 9.16 2.27
C THR A 280 36.05 8.55 1.17
N GLY A 281 34.89 7.97 1.52
CA GLY A 281 34.02 7.25 0.59
C GLY A 281 34.56 5.89 0.13
N LEU A 282 35.74 5.48 0.60
CA LEU A 282 36.32 4.16 0.35
C LEU A 282 35.55 3.06 1.09
N HIS A 283 35.85 1.79 0.82
CA HIS A 283 35.35 0.72 1.68
C HIS A 283 35.87 0.88 3.11
N ASN A 284 35.04 0.58 4.11
CA ASN A 284 35.49 0.50 5.50
C ASN A 284 36.00 -0.93 5.82
N ARG A 285 36.42 -1.16 7.06
CA ARG A 285 36.89 -2.47 7.54
C ARG A 285 35.90 -3.61 7.27
N ARG A 286 34.59 -3.34 7.42
CA ARG A 286 33.55 -4.35 7.18
C ARG A 286 33.43 -4.66 5.68
N GLY A 287 33.33 -3.63 4.84
CA GLY A 287 33.27 -3.81 3.39
C GLY A 287 34.48 -4.54 2.83
N LEU A 288 35.68 -4.20 3.31
CA LEU A 288 36.92 -4.92 2.99
C LEU A 288 36.84 -6.40 3.38
N THR A 289 36.41 -6.71 4.60
CA THR A 289 36.33 -8.09 5.10
C THR A 289 35.32 -8.91 4.30
N GLU A 290 34.15 -8.34 4.00
CA GLU A 290 33.13 -8.99 3.18
C GLU A 290 33.67 -9.31 1.78
N ARG A 291 34.33 -8.34 1.12
CA ARG A 291 34.92 -8.56 -0.21
C ARG A 291 36.08 -9.55 -0.19
N LEU A 292 36.98 -9.44 0.78
CA LEU A 292 38.12 -10.34 0.93
C LEU A 292 37.67 -11.80 1.07
N ASN A 293 36.64 -12.06 1.89
CA ASN A 293 36.06 -13.40 2.01
C ASN A 293 35.50 -13.92 0.69
N GLN A 294 34.82 -13.08 -0.09
CA GLN A 294 34.33 -13.44 -1.42
C GLN A 294 35.50 -13.79 -2.37
N CYS A 295 36.56 -12.99 -2.39
CA CYS A 295 37.73 -13.23 -3.23
C CYS A 295 38.45 -14.53 -2.84
N ILE A 296 38.59 -14.83 -1.53
CA ILE A 296 39.19 -16.09 -1.06
C ILE A 296 38.37 -17.30 -1.53
N VAL A 297 37.04 -17.23 -1.51
CA VAL A 297 36.18 -18.30 -2.04
C VAL A 297 36.41 -18.52 -3.54
N HIS A 298 36.58 -17.45 -4.32
CA HIS A 298 36.87 -17.53 -5.75
C HIS A 298 38.27 -18.09 -6.02
N TYR A 299 39.28 -17.63 -5.26
CA TYR A 299 40.64 -18.15 -5.33
C TYR A 299 40.68 -19.67 -5.11
N ARG A 300 39.99 -20.18 -4.07
CA ARG A 300 39.93 -21.62 -3.79
C ARG A 300 39.32 -22.45 -4.93
N ARG A 301 38.50 -21.85 -5.79
CA ARG A 301 37.85 -22.54 -6.91
C ARG A 301 38.63 -22.45 -8.22
N ALA A 302 39.36 -21.36 -8.44
CA ALA A 302 39.92 -21.01 -9.74
C ALA A 302 41.43 -20.72 -9.73
N ASP A 303 42.08 -20.81 -8.56
CA ASP A 303 43.53 -20.57 -8.34
C ASP A 303 44.01 -19.19 -8.84
N ILE A 304 43.12 -18.18 -8.79
CA ILE A 304 43.39 -16.80 -9.22
C ILE A 304 44.17 -16.04 -8.12
N PRO A 305 45.48 -15.73 -8.30
CA PRO A 305 46.29 -15.17 -7.23
C PRO A 305 45.75 -13.83 -6.69
N LEU A 306 45.70 -13.72 -5.37
CA LEU A 306 45.19 -12.58 -4.60
C LEU A 306 46.31 -12.01 -3.72
N ALA A 307 46.39 -10.69 -3.57
CA ALA A 307 47.29 -10.05 -2.62
C ALA A 307 46.60 -8.93 -1.85
N LEU A 308 47.05 -8.73 -0.60
CA LEU A 308 46.57 -7.66 0.26
C LEU A 308 47.74 -6.75 0.65
N MET A 309 47.59 -5.45 0.40
CA MET A 309 48.58 -4.44 0.74
C MET A 309 48.02 -3.56 1.85
N PHE A 310 48.61 -3.63 3.04
CA PHE A 310 48.28 -2.79 4.18
C PHE A 310 49.19 -1.57 4.18
N ILE A 311 48.62 -0.38 4.27
CA ILE A 311 49.30 0.90 4.05
C ILE A 311 49.03 1.78 5.26
N ASP A 312 50.09 2.37 5.82
CA ASP A 312 49.99 3.36 6.88
C ASP A 312 50.74 4.63 6.48
N LEU A 313 50.15 5.79 6.74
CA LEU A 313 50.71 7.08 6.35
C LEU A 313 51.78 7.57 7.34
N ASP A 314 53.02 7.59 6.87
CA ASP A 314 54.13 8.08 7.66
C ASP A 314 54.03 9.60 7.86
N GLY A 315 53.93 10.01 9.12
CA GLY A 315 53.93 11.43 9.50
C GLY A 315 52.54 12.07 9.57
N PHE A 316 51.45 11.31 9.35
CA PHE A 316 50.09 11.83 9.42
C PHE A 316 49.77 12.55 10.74
N LYS A 317 50.17 11.98 11.87
CA LYS A 317 49.99 12.60 13.18
C LYS A 317 50.61 14.01 13.26
N GLN A 318 51.79 14.24 12.66
CA GLN A 318 52.42 15.55 12.65
C GLN A 318 51.60 16.57 11.84
N VAL A 319 50.92 16.14 10.78
CA VAL A 319 50.02 17.02 10.02
C VAL A 319 48.85 17.46 10.89
N ASN A 320 48.21 16.53 11.61
CA ASN A 320 47.14 16.87 12.56
C ASN A 320 47.62 17.79 13.67
N ASP A 321 48.78 17.52 14.25
CA ASP A 321 49.33 18.29 15.37
C ASP A 321 49.69 19.73 14.95
N LEU A 322 50.19 19.92 13.71
CA LEU A 322 50.60 21.24 13.21
C LEU A 322 49.46 22.05 12.56
N HIS A 323 48.52 21.38 11.87
CA HIS A 323 47.53 22.04 10.99
C HIS A 323 46.07 21.77 11.40
N GLY A 324 45.86 20.97 12.44
CA GLY A 324 44.54 20.59 12.94
C GLY A 324 43.89 19.42 12.20
N HIS A 325 42.85 18.87 12.81
CA HIS A 325 42.15 17.68 12.29
C HIS A 325 41.47 17.89 10.93
N GLY A 326 40.98 19.10 10.63
CA GLY A 326 40.39 19.40 9.32
C GLY A 326 41.40 19.25 8.17
N ALA A 327 42.64 19.67 8.36
CA ALA A 327 43.72 19.46 7.39
C ALA A 327 44.07 17.97 7.24
N GLY A 328 44.02 17.21 8.33
CA GLY A 328 44.16 15.75 8.30
C GLY A 328 43.05 15.07 7.50
N ASP A 329 41.81 15.51 7.68
CA ASP A 329 40.65 14.97 6.97
C ASP A 329 40.76 15.23 5.46
N GLU A 330 41.12 16.46 5.06
CA GLU A 330 41.40 16.79 3.65
C GLU A 330 42.55 15.95 3.07
N LEU A 331 43.62 15.72 3.85
CA LEU A 331 44.73 14.88 3.44
C LEU A 331 44.30 13.42 3.24
N LEU A 332 43.48 12.87 4.12
CA LEU A 332 42.95 11.50 3.99
C LEU A 332 42.09 11.33 2.74
N CYS A 333 41.26 12.33 2.43
CA CYS A 333 40.47 12.37 1.20
C CYS A 333 41.36 12.42 -0.05
N GLU A 334 42.44 13.21 -0.04
CA GLU A 334 43.38 13.29 -1.15
C GLU A 334 44.18 11.98 -1.31
N VAL A 335 44.59 11.35 -0.21
CA VAL A 335 45.22 10.02 -0.22
C VAL A 335 44.29 8.98 -0.83
N ALA A 336 43.02 8.95 -0.42
CA ALA A 336 42.02 8.05 -0.98
C ALA A 336 41.87 8.23 -2.50
N ARG A 337 41.79 9.48 -2.96
CA ARG A 337 41.73 9.81 -4.39
C ARG A 337 42.96 9.32 -5.15
N ARG A 338 44.16 9.48 -4.58
CA ARG A 338 45.42 9.02 -5.19
C ARG A 338 45.51 7.51 -5.27
N LEU A 339 45.10 6.81 -4.22
CA LEU A 339 45.05 5.35 -4.22
C LEU A 339 44.11 4.84 -5.32
N LEU A 340 42.89 5.38 -5.41
CA LEU A 340 41.93 5.02 -6.47
C LEU A 340 42.46 5.29 -7.89
N ALA A 341 43.25 6.35 -8.09
CA ALA A 341 43.85 6.67 -9.39
C ALA A 341 45.01 5.73 -9.78
N VAL A 342 45.63 5.06 -8.81
CA VAL A 342 46.79 4.19 -9.02
C VAL A 342 46.36 2.73 -9.24
N VAL A 343 45.35 2.27 -8.51
CA VAL A 343 44.84 0.90 -8.62
C VAL A 343 44.03 0.69 -9.90
N ARG A 344 43.81 -0.57 -10.29
CA ARG A 344 42.94 -0.89 -11.43
C ARG A 344 41.48 -0.87 -10.98
N GLY A 345 40.55 -0.72 -11.93
CA GLY A 345 39.11 -0.70 -11.60
C GLY A 345 38.56 -1.99 -10.98
N ALA A 346 39.30 -3.10 -11.07
CA ALA A 346 38.96 -4.38 -10.42
C ALA A 346 39.54 -4.52 -9.00
N ASP A 347 40.48 -3.67 -8.60
CA ASP A 347 41.10 -3.71 -7.27
C ASP A 347 40.24 -2.89 -6.30
N LEU A 348 40.23 -3.30 -5.02
CA LEU A 348 39.48 -2.61 -3.98
C LEU A 348 40.40 -1.78 -3.09
N VAL A 349 39.99 -0.56 -2.78
CA VAL A 349 40.66 0.32 -1.80
C VAL A 349 39.74 0.52 -0.60
N ALA A 350 40.30 0.35 0.60
CA ALA A 350 39.60 0.53 1.86
C ALA A 350 40.38 1.44 2.82
N ARG A 351 39.66 2.17 3.66
CA ARG A 351 40.21 2.82 4.86
C ARG A 351 39.67 2.09 6.09
N ILE A 352 40.57 1.54 6.89
CA ILE A 352 40.23 0.65 8.01
C ILE A 352 40.19 1.37 9.36
N GLY A 353 40.76 2.57 9.43
CA GLY A 353 40.71 3.48 10.57
C GLY A 353 41.90 4.44 10.58
N GLY A 354 41.74 5.65 11.13
CA GLY A 354 42.86 6.61 11.25
C GLY A 354 43.53 6.92 9.91
N ASP A 355 44.83 6.64 9.83
CA ASP A 355 45.73 6.75 8.68
C ASP A 355 46.02 5.40 7.98
N GLU A 356 45.27 4.36 8.31
CA GLU A 356 45.46 3.02 7.77
C GLU A 356 44.53 2.76 6.57
N PHE A 357 45.13 2.38 5.45
CA PHE A 357 44.49 2.02 4.19
C PHE A 357 44.84 0.59 3.80
N VAL A 358 43.99 -0.05 3.02
CA VAL A 358 44.23 -1.37 2.45
C VAL A 358 43.89 -1.37 0.97
N VAL A 359 44.76 -1.97 0.16
CA VAL A 359 44.49 -2.30 -1.23
C VAL A 359 44.39 -3.82 -1.37
N LEU A 360 43.26 -4.30 -1.88
CA LEU A 360 43.04 -5.69 -2.23
C LEU A 360 43.19 -5.85 -3.74
N VAL A 361 44.21 -6.60 -4.16
CA VAL A 361 44.49 -6.91 -5.57
C VAL A 361 43.75 -8.19 -5.91
N GLU A 362 42.59 -8.07 -6.55
CA GLU A 362 41.61 -9.15 -6.67
C GLU A 362 41.97 -10.23 -7.70
N ARG A 363 42.81 -9.89 -8.70
CA ARG A 363 43.16 -10.77 -9.81
C ARG A 363 44.60 -10.55 -10.26
N ASP A 364 45.21 -11.61 -10.80
CA ASP A 364 46.55 -11.60 -11.38
C ASP A 364 47.61 -10.99 -10.45
N ALA A 365 47.48 -11.25 -9.14
CA ALA A 365 48.42 -10.75 -8.14
C ALA A 365 49.74 -11.53 -8.21
N THR A 366 50.53 -11.31 -9.26
CA THR A 366 51.90 -11.80 -9.35
C THR A 366 52.82 -10.93 -8.49
N LEU A 367 53.95 -11.50 -8.06
CA LEU A 367 54.91 -10.76 -7.23
C LEU A 367 55.39 -9.47 -7.91
N ASP A 368 55.61 -9.51 -9.23
CA ASP A 368 56.01 -8.36 -10.03
C ASP A 368 54.92 -7.29 -10.15
N ALA A 369 53.67 -7.71 -10.38
CA ALA A 369 52.52 -6.81 -10.46
C ALA A 369 52.31 -6.06 -9.12
N VAL A 370 52.40 -6.78 -8.00
CA VAL A 370 52.23 -6.21 -6.67
C VAL A 370 53.41 -5.30 -6.30
N ASN A 371 54.64 -5.65 -6.66
CA ASN A 371 55.82 -4.79 -6.47
C ASN A 371 55.70 -3.47 -7.27
N THR A 372 55.27 -3.58 -8.52
CA THR A 372 55.04 -2.43 -9.39
C THR A 372 53.96 -1.54 -8.83
N LEU A 373 52.85 -2.12 -8.35
CA LEU A 373 51.77 -1.39 -7.71
C LEU A 373 52.23 -0.69 -6.43
N GLY A 374 52.95 -1.38 -5.55
CA GLY A 374 53.49 -0.79 -4.31
C GLY A 374 54.41 0.39 -4.57
N SER A 375 55.29 0.28 -5.56
CA SER A 375 56.17 1.38 -5.97
C SER A 375 55.40 2.57 -6.53
N ARG A 376 54.34 2.32 -7.31
CA ARG A 376 53.45 3.37 -7.83
C ARG A 376 52.69 4.06 -6.70
N ILE A 377 52.20 3.29 -5.72
CA ILE A 377 51.50 3.84 -4.55
C ILE A 377 52.45 4.75 -3.76
N LEU A 378 53.65 4.28 -3.39
CA LEU A 378 54.63 5.09 -2.65
C LEU A 378 54.90 6.42 -3.36
N ARG A 379 55.21 6.37 -4.66
CA ARG A 379 55.49 7.57 -5.46
C ARG A 379 54.29 8.52 -5.55
N ALA A 380 53.07 7.99 -5.64
CA ALA A 380 51.87 8.82 -5.69
C ALA A 380 51.60 9.53 -4.35
N LEU A 381 51.89 8.86 -3.23
CA LEU A 381 51.65 9.42 -1.89
C LEU A 381 52.73 10.43 -1.46
N GLU A 382 53.97 10.31 -1.97
CA GLU A 382 55.07 11.26 -1.67
C GLU A 382 54.85 12.68 -2.21
N ALA A 383 53.97 12.86 -3.20
CA ALA A 383 53.68 14.18 -3.74
C ALA A 383 53.02 15.06 -2.66
N PRO A 384 53.30 16.38 -2.60
CA PRO A 384 52.63 17.27 -1.64
C PRO A 384 51.11 17.20 -1.73
N CYS A 385 50.42 17.06 -0.60
CA CYS A 385 48.97 17.15 -0.48
C CYS A 385 48.61 18.58 -0.08
N GLY A 386 47.86 19.28 -0.93
CA GLY A 386 47.31 20.59 -0.60
C GLY A 386 46.06 20.43 0.27
N PHE A 387 45.89 21.33 1.23
CA PHE A 387 44.70 21.47 2.05
C PHE A 387 44.47 22.96 2.38
N THR A 388 43.31 23.29 2.93
CA THR A 388 43.00 24.66 3.34
C THR A 388 44.03 25.16 4.36
N GLY A 389 44.89 26.10 3.94
CA GLY A 389 45.93 26.69 4.79
C GLY A 389 47.35 26.18 4.58
N GLY A 390 47.62 25.27 3.63
CA GLY A 390 48.99 24.89 3.31
C GLY A 390 49.12 23.63 2.44
N ALA A 391 50.32 23.04 2.46
CA ALA A 391 50.58 21.74 1.89
C ALA A 391 51.53 20.95 2.78
N ALA A 392 51.29 19.65 2.92
CA ALA A 392 52.17 18.74 3.65
C ALA A 392 52.59 17.56 2.77
N ARG A 393 53.70 16.92 3.14
CA ARG A 393 54.14 15.66 2.56
C ARG A 393 53.97 14.56 3.60
N VAL A 394 53.40 13.44 3.18
CA VAL A 394 53.34 12.22 3.97
C VAL A 394 54.06 11.11 3.20
N GLY A 395 54.72 10.22 3.94
CA GLY A 395 55.22 8.97 3.37
C GLY A 395 54.17 7.87 3.51
N ALA A 396 54.52 6.66 3.07
CA ALA A 396 53.74 5.49 3.39
C ALA A 396 54.64 4.29 3.69
N SER A 397 54.20 3.47 4.65
CA SER A 397 54.79 2.18 4.97
C SER A 397 53.81 1.10 4.53
N ILE A 398 54.27 0.18 3.67
CA ILE A 398 53.41 -0.81 3.04
C ILE A 398 53.84 -2.23 3.41
N GLY A 399 52.90 -3.01 3.92
CA GLY A 399 53.03 -4.44 4.16
C GLY A 399 52.22 -5.25 3.17
N VAL A 400 52.80 -6.28 2.58
CA VAL A 400 52.14 -7.10 1.55
C VAL A 400 52.01 -8.54 2.02
N ALA A 401 50.79 -9.07 1.96
CA ALA A 401 50.53 -10.49 2.15
C ALA A 401 50.01 -11.10 0.85
N MET A 402 50.75 -12.06 0.30
CA MET A 402 50.31 -12.87 -0.83
C MET A 402 49.41 -13.99 -0.31
N CYS A 403 48.24 -14.19 -0.91
CA CYS A 403 47.35 -15.29 -0.51
C CYS A 403 48.04 -16.64 -0.82
N PRO A 404 48.33 -17.48 0.19
CA PRO A 404 49.03 -18.74 -0.05
C PRO A 404 48.10 -19.73 -0.77
N PRO A 405 48.63 -20.65 -1.61
CA PRO A 405 47.85 -21.74 -2.18
C PRO A 405 47.19 -22.59 -1.07
N GLY A 406 45.86 -22.78 -1.13
CA GLY A 406 45.10 -23.58 -0.15
C GLY A 406 44.22 -22.78 0.82
N THR A 407 44.21 -23.16 2.11
CA THR A 407 43.31 -22.64 3.16
C THR A 407 43.74 -21.26 3.68
N ALA A 408 43.57 -20.22 2.87
CA ALA A 408 43.72 -18.84 3.32
C ALA A 408 42.49 -18.40 4.14
N ASP A 409 42.73 -17.73 5.27
CA ASP A 409 41.73 -17.05 6.10
C ASP A 409 41.93 -15.53 5.99
N ALA A 410 40.82 -14.79 5.87
CA ALA A 410 40.84 -13.33 5.75
C ALA A 410 41.53 -12.67 6.95
N VAL A 411 41.31 -13.20 8.16
CA VAL A 411 41.92 -12.67 9.39
C VAL A 411 43.43 -12.89 9.39
N GLU A 412 43.89 -14.06 8.97
CA GLU A 412 45.31 -14.40 8.86
C GLU A 412 46.02 -13.53 7.83
N LEU A 413 45.41 -13.33 6.65
CA LEU A 413 45.97 -12.49 5.59
C LEU A 413 46.09 -11.02 6.02
N MET A 414 45.06 -10.48 6.67
CA MET A 414 45.08 -9.13 7.24
C MET A 414 46.19 -8.96 8.29
N ARG A 415 46.32 -9.91 9.23
CA ARG A 415 47.37 -9.87 10.26
C ARG A 415 48.78 -9.98 9.67
N ALA A 416 48.96 -10.81 8.64
CA ALA A 416 50.24 -10.96 7.97
C ALA A 416 50.67 -9.66 7.27
N ALA A 417 49.74 -9.00 6.56
CA ALA A 417 50.01 -7.74 5.89
C ALA A 417 50.29 -6.60 6.89
N ASP A 418 49.52 -6.52 7.97
CA ASP A 418 49.72 -5.54 9.06
C ASP A 418 51.11 -5.72 9.73
N SER A 419 51.48 -6.95 10.06
CA SER A 419 52.82 -7.26 10.61
C SER A 419 53.95 -6.87 9.67
N ALA A 420 53.80 -7.10 8.36
CA ALA A 420 54.77 -6.66 7.36
C ALA A 420 54.84 -5.13 7.24
N MET A 421 53.71 -4.43 7.35
CA MET A 421 53.66 -2.96 7.35
C MET A 421 54.38 -2.40 8.57
N TYR A 422 54.20 -3.01 9.74
CA TYR A 422 54.93 -2.63 10.94
C TYR A 422 56.44 -2.86 10.82
N GLN A 423 56.87 -3.92 10.13
CA GLN A 423 58.27 -4.13 9.78
C GLN A 423 58.81 -3.04 8.83
N ALA A 424 58.00 -2.60 7.85
CA ALA A 424 58.36 -1.48 6.98
C ALA A 424 58.60 -0.19 7.79
N LYS A 425 57.74 0.11 8.78
CA LYS A 425 57.93 1.25 9.70
C LYS A 425 59.25 1.15 10.46
N ARG A 426 59.55 -0.02 11.06
CA ARG A 426 60.76 -0.23 11.86
C ARG A 426 62.04 -0.21 11.03
N ALA A 427 61.97 -0.60 9.76
CA ALA A 427 63.11 -0.63 8.86
C ALA A 427 63.50 0.75 8.31
N GLY A 428 62.77 1.82 8.66
CA GLY A 428 63.06 3.18 8.24
C GLY A 428 62.01 3.80 7.33
N LYS A 429 60.79 3.24 7.29
CA LYS A 429 59.60 3.80 6.59
C LYS A 429 59.77 3.89 5.07
N GLY A 430 58.74 4.40 4.38
CA GLY A 430 58.81 4.73 2.95
C GLY A 430 59.10 3.55 2.01
N ARG A 431 58.58 2.36 2.33
CA ARG A 431 58.93 1.12 1.61
C ARG A 431 57.83 0.07 1.64
N VAL A 432 58.01 -0.94 0.80
CA VAL A 432 57.20 -2.16 0.75
C VAL A 432 57.96 -3.30 1.44
N VAL A 433 57.28 -4.04 2.30
CA VAL A 433 57.79 -5.27 2.94
C VAL A 433 56.79 -6.41 2.75
N TYR A 434 57.27 -7.59 2.41
CA TYR A 434 56.45 -8.79 2.23
C TYR A 434 56.36 -9.61 3.51
N ALA A 435 55.17 -10.14 3.80
CA ALA A 435 54.94 -11.07 4.88
C ALA A 435 55.55 -12.44 4.55
N ASN A 436 56.29 -13.03 5.49
CA ASN A 436 56.75 -14.41 5.41
C ASN A 436 55.62 -15.36 5.83
N LEU A 437 54.77 -15.74 4.89
CA LEU A 437 53.67 -16.70 5.11
C LEU A 437 54.12 -18.17 5.09
N SER A 438 55.40 -18.45 4.86
CA SER A 438 55.96 -19.81 4.79
C SER A 438 56.04 -20.55 6.14
N LEU A 439 55.84 -19.87 7.28
CA LEU A 439 55.98 -20.46 8.62
C LEU A 439 54.66 -20.91 9.27
N ALA A 440 53.49 -20.50 8.75
CA ALA A 440 52.20 -20.84 9.36
C ALA A 440 51.60 -22.17 8.88
N ALA A 441 52.03 -22.66 7.71
CA ALA A 441 51.57 -23.94 7.17
C ALA A 441 52.30 -25.15 7.80
N SER A 442 53.54 -24.98 8.27
CA SER A 442 54.34 -26.07 8.87
C SER A 442 54.00 -26.36 10.33
N ALA A 443 53.28 -25.46 11.02
CA ALA A 443 52.88 -25.64 12.42
C ALA A 443 51.52 -26.35 12.60
N ARG A 444 50.84 -26.74 11.50
CA ARG A 444 49.52 -27.41 11.55
C ARG A 444 49.57 -28.90 11.20
N THR A 445 50.77 -29.49 11.10
CA THR A 445 50.96 -30.90 10.74
C THR A 445 51.70 -31.72 11.80
N THR A 446 51.69 -31.30 13.06
CA THR A 446 52.18 -32.10 14.19
C THR A 446 51.16 -32.19 15.30
#